data_AF-A0A963V1P2-F1
#
_entry.id   AF-A0A963V1P2-F1
#
_cell.length_a   1.000
_cell.length_b   1.000
_cell.length_c   1.000
_cell.angle_alpha   90.00
_cell.angle_beta   90.00
_cell.angle_gamma   90.00
#
_symmetry.space_group_name_H-M   'P 1'
#
loop_
_entity.id
_entity.type
_entity.pdbx_description
1 polymer ?
#
loop_
_entity_poly.entity_id
_entity_poly.type
_entity_poly.pdbx_seq_one_letter_code
_entity_poly.pdbx_strand_id
1 'polypeptide(L)'
;MRRRQSLAYVIDPRFPGGTSSAVAQELRVTARKADVSIHAAASRMFSGTEIAPQLKDVLVDLGLTVNWNSRTIAADTVIIHNPSFLKFEKIWDVRIIARNLIVVAHENFLRPGEVEAFDVGRCLGLIDRASLSLAKTIAPISPHNRQGVTRWLASHGAGPWRIAAEDWFNICAFPIEPPVERPRDRRGRHSRPGFEKFPSLADMDLCFPDHAESNVILGGDTFLGGDTHRPHWSLHPFRAIDVAEFFGMIDFMVYFTAPTWRESFGRVLAEAIAAGKVVISDAGTAATFSDAVVAATPAEVDGIVAAFITDPASYRRHVRKAQSRLKDFAPDAFERMFERLVATGLGAAA
;
A
#
# COMPACT_ATOMS: atom_id res chain seq x y z
N MET A 1 -21.04 -20.38 -25.03
CA MET A 1 -20.45 -20.11 -23.70
C MET A 1 -19.35 -19.08 -23.89
N ARG A 2 -19.42 -17.88 -23.28
CA ARG A 2 -18.36 -16.87 -23.42
C ARG A 2 -17.10 -17.41 -22.74
N ARG A 3 -15.95 -17.44 -23.45
CA ARG A 3 -14.66 -17.84 -22.87
C ARG A 3 -14.36 -16.90 -21.70
N ARG A 4 -14.04 -17.47 -20.54
CA ARG A 4 -13.62 -16.73 -19.36
C ARG A 4 -12.25 -16.10 -19.65
N GLN A 5 -12.06 -14.85 -19.21
CA GLN A 5 -10.85 -14.12 -19.51
C GLN A 5 -9.65 -14.76 -18.81
N SER A 6 -8.51 -14.87 -19.50
CA SER A 6 -7.26 -15.32 -18.90
C SER A 6 -6.47 -14.14 -18.29
N LEU A 7 -6.02 -14.30 -17.06
CA LEU A 7 -5.32 -13.27 -16.28
C LEU A 7 -4.03 -13.83 -15.68
N ALA A 8 -2.89 -13.24 -16.02
CA ALA A 8 -1.60 -13.63 -15.48
C ALA A 8 -1.05 -12.57 -14.51
N TYR A 9 -0.82 -12.96 -13.26
CA TYR A 9 -0.10 -12.13 -12.29
C TYR A 9 1.40 -12.44 -12.39
N VAL A 10 2.20 -11.40 -12.57
CA VAL A 10 3.66 -11.46 -12.59
C VAL A 10 4.19 -10.69 -11.39
N ILE A 11 4.75 -11.42 -10.44
CA ILE A 11 5.10 -10.89 -9.12
C ILE A 11 6.43 -11.45 -8.67
N ASP A 12 7.14 -10.76 -7.78
CA ASP A 12 8.04 -11.45 -6.86
C ASP A 12 7.24 -11.77 -5.59
N PRO A 13 6.85 -13.02 -5.34
CA PRO A 13 5.94 -13.37 -4.24
C PRO A 13 6.60 -13.22 -2.85
N ARG A 14 7.90 -12.89 -2.81
CA ARG A 14 8.68 -12.65 -1.60
C ARG A 14 8.66 -11.19 -1.17
N PHE A 15 8.00 -10.30 -1.93
CA PHE A 15 7.85 -8.90 -1.57
C PHE A 15 7.17 -8.78 -0.19
N PRO A 16 7.78 -8.13 0.81
CA PRO A 16 7.20 -8.12 2.15
C PRO A 16 6.07 -7.09 2.30
N GLY A 17 5.26 -7.27 3.34
CA GLY A 17 4.30 -6.27 3.79
C GLY A 17 3.18 -5.97 2.80
N GLY A 18 2.94 -4.67 2.58
CA GLY A 18 1.74 -4.14 1.92
C GLY A 18 1.52 -4.62 0.48
N THR A 19 2.58 -4.82 -0.31
CA THR A 19 2.46 -5.28 -1.70
C THR A 19 1.88 -6.70 -1.77
N SER A 20 2.45 -7.65 -1.03
CA SER A 20 1.91 -9.02 -1.02
C SER A 20 0.54 -9.10 -0.37
N SER A 21 0.23 -8.26 0.63
CA SER A 21 -1.13 -8.15 1.17
C SER A 21 -2.13 -7.61 0.14
N ALA A 22 -1.73 -6.64 -0.68
CA ALA A 22 -2.58 -6.10 -1.74
C ALA A 22 -2.88 -7.18 -2.79
N VAL A 23 -1.84 -7.81 -3.35
CA VAL A 23 -2.00 -8.91 -4.32
C VAL A 23 -2.86 -10.04 -3.76
N ALA A 24 -2.66 -10.43 -2.50
CA ALA A 24 -3.46 -11.45 -1.85
C ALA A 24 -4.97 -11.10 -1.80
N GLN A 25 -5.33 -9.83 -1.55
CA GLN A 25 -6.73 -9.41 -1.58
C GLN A 25 -7.28 -9.33 -3.01
N GLU A 26 -6.47 -8.86 -3.96
CA GLU A 26 -6.86 -8.79 -5.37
C GLU A 26 -7.17 -10.17 -5.94
N LEU A 27 -6.33 -11.18 -5.63
CA LEU A 27 -6.54 -12.56 -6.08
C LEU A 27 -7.88 -13.14 -5.59
N ARG A 28 -8.33 -12.80 -4.38
CA ARG A 28 -9.66 -13.21 -3.88
C ARG A 28 -10.80 -12.66 -4.72
N VAL A 29 -10.62 -11.50 -5.35
CA VAL A 29 -11.60 -10.90 -6.27
C VAL A 29 -11.44 -11.48 -7.68
N THR A 30 -10.23 -11.42 -8.24
CA THR A 30 -10.00 -11.74 -9.65
C THR A 30 -10.14 -13.22 -9.96
N ALA A 31 -9.79 -14.13 -9.04
CA ALA A 31 -9.97 -15.58 -9.21
C ALA A 31 -11.44 -16.02 -9.30
N ARG A 32 -12.41 -15.15 -8.91
CA ARG A 32 -13.84 -15.39 -9.10
C ARG A 32 -14.34 -14.98 -10.49
N LYS A 33 -13.56 -14.18 -11.21
CA LYS A 33 -13.97 -13.53 -12.48
C LYS A 33 -13.19 -14.02 -13.69
N ALA A 34 -11.92 -14.35 -13.51
CA ALA A 34 -10.99 -14.73 -14.56
C ALA A 34 -10.35 -16.09 -14.27
N ASP A 35 -9.78 -16.72 -15.30
CA ASP A 35 -8.87 -17.85 -15.17
C ASP A 35 -7.49 -17.29 -14.83
N VAL A 36 -7.08 -17.41 -13.56
CA VAL A 36 -5.89 -16.77 -13.02
C VAL A 36 -4.69 -17.71 -13.04
N SER A 37 -3.55 -17.24 -13.55
CA SER A 37 -2.24 -17.89 -13.41
C SER A 37 -1.26 -16.98 -12.67
N ILE A 38 -0.41 -17.59 -11.83
CA ILE A 38 0.61 -16.87 -11.08
C ILE A 38 1.98 -17.21 -11.65
N HIS A 39 2.75 -16.18 -11.99
CA HIS A 39 4.10 -16.30 -12.52
C HIS A 39 5.06 -15.53 -11.61
N ALA A 40 5.89 -16.28 -10.89
CA ALA A 40 6.85 -15.70 -9.96
C ALA A 40 8.18 -15.39 -10.66
N ALA A 41 8.66 -14.16 -10.51
CA ALA A 41 10.01 -13.76 -10.87
C ALA A 41 10.93 -13.90 -9.64
N ALA A 42 11.93 -14.77 -9.71
CA ALA A 42 12.95 -14.88 -8.66
C ALA A 42 13.98 -13.75 -8.78
N SER A 43 13.60 -12.52 -8.42
CA SER A 43 14.51 -11.37 -8.47
C SER A 43 15.67 -11.48 -7.46
N ARG A 44 16.77 -10.80 -7.75
CA ARG A 44 17.91 -10.62 -6.84
C ARG A 44 17.56 -9.81 -5.59
N MET A 45 16.51 -8.99 -5.66
CA MET A 45 16.09 -8.12 -4.54
C MET A 45 15.70 -8.91 -3.30
N PHE A 46 15.12 -10.10 -3.47
CA PHE A 46 14.60 -10.93 -2.38
C PHE A 46 15.25 -12.33 -2.33
N SER A 47 16.49 -12.43 -2.78
CA SER A 47 17.25 -13.68 -2.72
C SER A 47 17.34 -14.20 -1.27
N GLY A 48 17.07 -15.49 -1.07
CA GLY A 48 17.09 -16.12 0.25
C GLY A 48 15.82 -15.96 1.10
N THR A 49 14.80 -15.25 0.61
CA THR A 49 13.53 -15.07 1.32
C THR A 49 12.45 -16.05 0.82
N GLU A 50 11.54 -16.45 1.71
CA GLU A 50 10.37 -17.25 1.35
C GLU A 50 9.21 -16.38 0.81
N ILE A 51 8.20 -17.03 0.22
CA ILE A 51 6.94 -16.37 -0.17
C ILE A 51 6.34 -15.69 1.06
N ALA A 52 5.84 -14.47 0.90
CA ALA A 52 5.21 -13.75 1.99
C ALA A 52 4.00 -14.56 2.54
N PRO A 53 3.92 -14.81 3.86
CA PRO A 53 2.91 -15.71 4.44
C PRO A 53 1.47 -15.37 4.01
N GLN A 54 1.10 -14.08 4.06
CA GLN A 54 -0.24 -13.63 3.69
C GLN A 54 -0.63 -13.92 2.23
N LEU A 55 0.35 -14.03 1.33
CA LEU A 55 0.11 -14.40 -0.06
C LEU A 55 0.08 -15.92 -0.20
N LYS A 56 0.98 -16.64 0.50
CA LYS A 56 1.02 -18.10 0.52
C LYS A 56 -0.34 -18.69 0.93
N ASP A 57 -0.94 -18.17 2.00
CA ASP A 57 -2.23 -18.64 2.50
C ASP A 57 -3.33 -18.50 1.44
N VAL A 58 -3.39 -17.36 0.75
CA VAL A 58 -4.35 -17.14 -0.34
C VAL A 58 -4.15 -18.05 -1.53
N LEU A 59 -2.90 -18.29 -1.91
CA LEU A 59 -2.59 -19.18 -3.02
C LEU A 59 -3.08 -20.61 -2.72
N VAL A 60 -2.89 -21.08 -1.48
CA VAL A 60 -3.40 -22.37 -1.02
C VAL A 60 -4.93 -22.38 -1.00
N ASP A 61 -5.56 -21.38 -0.38
CA ASP A 61 -7.02 -21.28 -0.27
C ASP A 61 -7.73 -21.27 -1.64
N LEU A 62 -7.11 -20.62 -2.64
CA LEU A 62 -7.64 -20.53 -4.00
C LEU A 62 -7.20 -21.69 -4.91
N GLY A 63 -6.34 -22.60 -4.44
CA GLY A 63 -5.79 -23.69 -5.25
C GLY A 63 -4.91 -23.21 -6.41
N LEU A 64 -4.26 -22.04 -6.27
CA LEU A 64 -3.42 -21.42 -7.30
C LEU A 64 -1.96 -21.87 -7.17
N THR A 65 -1.44 -22.48 -8.24
CA THR A 65 -0.03 -22.89 -8.31
C THR A 65 0.86 -21.75 -8.81
N VAL A 66 2.05 -21.61 -8.22
CA VAL A 66 3.04 -20.61 -8.62
C VAL A 66 4.00 -21.17 -9.67
N ASN A 67 4.02 -20.56 -10.86
CA ASN A 67 4.94 -20.89 -11.92
C ASN A 67 6.22 -20.04 -11.81
N TRP A 68 7.28 -20.61 -11.26
CA TRP A 68 8.55 -19.90 -11.10
C TRP A 68 9.30 -19.75 -12.41
N ASN A 69 9.82 -18.54 -12.66
CA ASN A 69 10.73 -18.21 -13.77
C ASN A 69 10.21 -18.71 -15.13
N SER A 70 8.93 -18.47 -15.38
CA SER A 70 8.30 -18.82 -16.66
C SER A 70 9.04 -18.14 -17.81
N ARG A 71 9.47 -18.91 -18.82
CA ARG A 71 10.11 -18.35 -20.02
C ARG A 71 9.12 -17.64 -20.94
N THR A 72 7.85 -18.02 -20.86
CA THR A 72 6.76 -17.44 -21.64
C THR A 72 5.52 -17.31 -20.77
N ILE A 73 4.88 -16.15 -20.85
CA ILE A 73 3.65 -15.80 -20.13
C ILE A 73 2.68 -15.27 -21.18
N ALA A 74 1.53 -15.93 -21.33
CA ALA A 74 0.52 -15.54 -22.31
C ALA A 74 -0.87 -15.52 -21.66
N ALA A 75 -1.53 -14.37 -21.74
CA ALA A 75 -2.88 -14.16 -21.19
C ALA A 75 -3.57 -12.99 -21.90
N ASP A 76 -4.89 -12.86 -21.76
CA ASP A 76 -5.59 -11.68 -22.27
C ASP A 76 -5.09 -10.41 -21.55
N THR A 77 -4.93 -10.50 -20.23
CA THR A 77 -4.34 -9.45 -19.40
C THR A 77 -3.18 -10.00 -18.59
N VAL A 78 -2.06 -9.28 -18.58
CA VAL A 78 -0.91 -9.54 -17.71
C VAL A 78 -0.77 -8.37 -16.75
N ILE A 79 -0.74 -8.64 -15.45
CA ILE A 79 -0.54 -7.65 -14.39
C ILE A 79 0.82 -7.90 -13.74
N ILE A 80 1.71 -6.91 -13.82
CA ILE A 80 2.99 -6.91 -13.12
C ILE A 80 2.84 -6.07 -11.86
N HIS A 81 3.02 -6.67 -10.69
CA HIS A 81 3.02 -5.91 -9.44
C HIS A 81 4.41 -5.45 -9.05
N ASN A 82 4.53 -4.13 -8.94
CA ASN A 82 5.69 -3.36 -8.54
C ASN A 82 6.93 -3.59 -9.43
N PRO A 83 7.23 -2.69 -10.39
CA PRO A 83 8.38 -2.87 -11.26
C PRO A 83 9.72 -2.85 -10.51
N SER A 84 9.77 -2.37 -9.26
CA SER A 84 11.01 -2.23 -8.50
C SER A 84 11.67 -3.57 -8.13
N PHE A 85 10.99 -4.72 -8.24
CA PHE A 85 11.67 -6.02 -8.10
C PHE A 85 12.75 -6.23 -9.18
N LEU A 86 12.66 -5.52 -10.33
CA LEU A 86 13.65 -5.59 -11.40
C LEU A 86 14.86 -4.66 -11.20
N LYS A 87 14.90 -3.85 -10.13
CA LYS A 87 15.91 -2.78 -9.94
C LYS A 87 17.35 -3.27 -9.78
N PHE A 88 17.57 -4.57 -9.61
CA PHE A 88 18.90 -5.19 -9.63
C PHE A 88 19.14 -6.12 -10.83
N GLU A 89 18.13 -6.31 -11.68
CA GLU A 89 18.24 -7.14 -12.89
C GLU A 89 18.82 -6.35 -14.06
N LYS A 90 19.78 -6.95 -14.75
CA LYS A 90 20.34 -6.39 -16.01
C LYS A 90 19.55 -6.84 -17.23
N ILE A 91 19.04 -8.07 -17.18
CA ILE A 91 18.27 -8.72 -18.24
C ILE A 91 17.10 -9.43 -17.55
N TRP A 92 15.94 -9.42 -18.20
CA TRP A 92 14.78 -10.18 -17.74
C TRP A 92 14.34 -11.11 -18.89
N ASP A 93 14.80 -12.36 -18.83
CA ASP A 93 14.63 -13.36 -19.90
C ASP A 93 13.24 -14.03 -19.83
N VAL A 94 12.21 -13.25 -20.13
CA VAL A 94 10.83 -13.71 -20.23
C VAL A 94 10.18 -13.12 -21.48
N ARG A 95 9.28 -13.90 -22.10
CA ARG A 95 8.45 -13.43 -23.21
C ARG A 95 7.01 -13.31 -22.75
N ILE A 96 6.51 -12.08 -22.67
CA ILE A 96 5.15 -11.75 -22.27
C ILE A 96 4.34 -11.43 -23.52
N ILE A 97 3.23 -12.13 -23.72
CA ILE A 97 2.30 -11.89 -24.83
C ILE A 97 0.94 -11.60 -24.22
N ALA A 98 0.43 -10.39 -24.42
CA ALA A 98 -0.84 -9.98 -23.81
C ALA A 98 -1.63 -9.04 -24.69
N ARG A 99 -2.96 -8.99 -24.53
CA ARG A 99 -3.71 -7.86 -25.07
C ARG A 99 -3.41 -6.62 -24.24
N ASN A 100 -3.52 -6.75 -22.92
CA ASN A 100 -3.31 -5.68 -21.96
C ASN A 100 -2.14 -6.02 -21.03
N LEU A 101 -1.16 -5.14 -20.95
CA LEU A 101 -0.10 -5.21 -19.96
C LEU A 101 -0.29 -4.07 -18.95
N ILE A 102 -0.47 -4.41 -17.69
CA ILE A 102 -0.67 -3.46 -16.59
C ILE A 102 0.51 -3.57 -15.62
N VAL A 103 1.15 -2.46 -15.29
CA VAL A 103 2.19 -2.37 -14.27
C VAL A 103 1.63 -1.59 -13.09
N VAL A 104 1.40 -2.27 -11.96
CA VAL A 104 0.89 -1.66 -10.73
C VAL A 104 2.05 -1.06 -9.94
N ALA A 105 2.04 0.25 -9.72
CA ALA A 105 3.12 0.98 -9.08
C ALA A 105 2.96 1.01 -7.54
N HIS A 106 3.33 -0.09 -6.87
CA HIS A 106 3.27 -0.17 -5.41
C HIS A 106 4.30 0.69 -4.67
N GLU A 107 5.35 1.12 -5.37
CA GLU A 107 6.37 2.04 -4.89
C GLU A 107 6.27 3.37 -5.65
N ASN A 108 6.51 4.49 -4.98
CA ASN A 108 6.54 5.80 -5.62
C ASN A 108 7.70 5.88 -6.61
N PHE A 109 7.45 6.37 -7.82
CA PHE A 109 8.53 6.61 -8.79
C PHE A 109 9.46 7.74 -8.31
N LEU A 110 8.86 8.79 -7.74
CA LEU A 110 9.55 9.93 -7.18
C LEU A 110 9.30 10.01 -5.67
N ARG A 111 10.38 10.21 -4.92
CA ARG A 111 10.35 10.61 -3.51
C ARG A 111 10.19 12.13 -3.40
N PRO A 112 9.84 12.65 -2.21
CA PRO A 112 9.95 14.09 -1.93
C PRO A 112 11.32 14.64 -2.35
N GLY A 113 11.32 15.83 -2.96
CA GLY A 113 12.50 16.41 -3.59
C GLY A 113 12.78 15.94 -5.02
N GLU A 114 11.83 15.24 -5.65
CA GLU A 114 11.91 14.77 -7.05
C GLU A 114 13.06 13.76 -7.30
N VAL A 115 13.51 13.11 -6.25
CA VAL A 115 14.51 12.05 -6.32
C VAL A 115 13.85 10.74 -6.73
N GLU A 116 14.38 10.08 -7.73
CA GLU A 116 13.89 8.78 -8.17
C GLU A 116 14.05 7.72 -7.05
N ALA A 117 13.00 6.94 -6.77
CA ALA A 117 13.04 5.96 -5.68
C ALA A 117 13.87 4.71 -6.04
N PHE A 118 13.91 4.39 -7.32
CA PHE A 118 14.68 3.33 -7.97
C PHE A 118 14.83 3.71 -9.45
N ASP A 119 15.68 3.01 -10.21
CA ASP A 119 15.80 3.24 -11.66
C ASP A 119 14.53 2.78 -12.39
N VAL A 120 13.53 3.67 -12.48
CA VAL A 120 12.21 3.39 -13.05
C VAL A 120 12.35 3.12 -14.54
N GLY A 121 13.16 3.94 -15.22
CA GLY A 121 13.39 3.84 -16.66
C GLY A 121 13.93 2.47 -17.06
N ARG A 122 14.92 1.94 -16.32
CA ARG A 122 15.45 0.60 -16.58
C ARG A 122 14.42 -0.49 -16.30
N CYS A 123 13.67 -0.41 -15.20
CA CYS A 123 12.66 -1.41 -14.86
C CYS A 123 11.54 -1.46 -15.92
N LEU A 124 10.98 -0.31 -16.29
CA LEU A 124 9.97 -0.21 -17.35
C LEU A 124 10.54 -0.63 -18.71
N GLY A 125 11.78 -0.28 -19.02
CA GLY A 125 12.45 -0.70 -20.25
C GLY A 125 12.68 -2.21 -20.33
N LEU A 126 12.97 -2.88 -19.21
CA LEU A 126 13.05 -4.35 -19.14
C LEU A 126 11.70 -4.99 -19.42
N ILE A 127 10.63 -4.47 -18.80
CA ILE A 127 9.27 -4.95 -19.01
C ILE A 127 8.83 -4.72 -20.47
N ASP A 128 9.14 -3.56 -21.02
CA ASP A 128 8.80 -3.19 -22.39
C ASP A 128 9.45 -4.15 -23.41
N ARG A 129 10.76 -4.39 -23.29
CA ARG A 129 11.50 -5.32 -24.15
C ARG A 129 11.04 -6.78 -24.01
N ALA A 130 10.58 -7.16 -22.82
CA ALA A 130 10.07 -8.50 -22.55
C ALA A 130 8.65 -8.73 -23.07
N SER A 131 7.94 -7.69 -23.55
CA SER A 131 6.50 -7.77 -23.82
C SER A 131 6.08 -7.37 -25.24
N LEU A 132 5.25 -8.22 -25.83
CA LEU A 132 4.43 -7.91 -26.99
C LEU A 132 2.97 -7.72 -26.53
N SER A 133 2.50 -6.47 -26.47
CA SER A 133 1.14 -6.16 -26.07
C SER A 133 0.50 -5.02 -26.86
N LEU A 134 -0.83 -5.04 -26.98
CA LEU A 134 -1.58 -3.98 -27.68
C LEU A 134 -1.66 -2.69 -26.84
N ALA A 135 -1.74 -2.83 -25.52
CA ALA A 135 -1.74 -1.71 -24.59
C ALA A 135 -0.77 -1.95 -23.44
N LYS A 136 -0.09 -0.88 -23.00
CA LYS A 136 0.81 -0.84 -21.84
C LYS A 136 0.37 0.28 -20.90
N THR A 137 -0.02 -0.09 -19.69
CA THR A 137 -0.61 0.83 -18.71
C THR A 137 0.16 0.78 -17.40
N ILE A 138 0.53 1.93 -16.85
CA ILE A 138 0.99 2.07 -15.48
C ILE A 138 -0.23 2.41 -14.63
N ALA A 139 -0.48 1.64 -13.59
CA ALA A 139 -1.60 1.81 -12.68
C ALA A 139 -1.08 2.26 -11.31
N PRO A 140 -1.14 3.57 -11.01
CA PRO A 140 -0.77 4.10 -9.71
C PRO A 140 -1.71 3.61 -8.62
N ILE A 141 -1.22 3.44 -7.39
CA ILE A 141 -2.05 2.91 -6.28
C ILE A 141 -2.68 4.00 -5.40
N SER A 142 -2.41 5.28 -5.65
CA SER A 142 -3.00 6.40 -4.92
C SER A 142 -2.86 7.72 -5.70
N PRO A 143 -3.55 8.79 -5.29
CA PRO A 143 -3.43 10.10 -5.92
C PRO A 143 -2.00 10.66 -5.87
N HIS A 144 -1.29 10.46 -4.77
CA HIS A 144 0.10 10.89 -4.67
C HIS A 144 1.02 10.08 -5.58
N ASN A 145 0.86 8.75 -5.58
CA ASN A 145 1.63 7.87 -6.45
C ASN A 145 1.40 8.22 -7.94
N ARG A 146 0.15 8.53 -8.31
CA ARG A 146 -0.21 9.04 -9.65
C ARG A 146 0.53 10.31 -10.01
N GLN A 147 0.60 11.29 -9.11
CA GLN A 147 1.37 12.52 -9.38
C GLN A 147 2.85 12.24 -9.61
N GLY A 148 3.43 11.28 -8.86
CA GLY A 148 4.80 10.81 -9.08
C GLY A 148 5.00 10.19 -10.46
N VAL A 149 4.10 9.27 -10.86
CA VAL A 149 4.13 8.64 -12.18
C VAL A 149 3.95 9.66 -13.31
N THR A 150 2.98 10.56 -13.20
CA THR A 150 2.71 11.62 -14.19
C THR A 150 3.92 12.52 -14.40
N ARG A 151 4.52 13.02 -13.31
CA ARG A 151 5.71 13.88 -13.40
C ARG A 151 6.91 13.15 -13.99
N TRP A 152 7.14 11.91 -13.58
CA TRP A 152 8.25 11.11 -14.10
C TRP A 152 8.10 10.87 -15.62
N LEU A 153 6.90 10.52 -16.09
CA LEU A 153 6.64 10.35 -17.54
C LEU A 153 6.75 11.66 -18.32
N ALA A 154 6.36 12.79 -17.72
CA ALA A 154 6.52 14.09 -18.35
C ALA A 154 8.00 14.47 -18.53
N SER A 155 8.88 14.10 -17.60
CA SER A 155 10.31 14.41 -17.67
C SER A 155 11.14 13.41 -18.49
N HIS A 156 10.72 12.14 -18.57
CA HIS A 156 11.47 11.08 -19.28
C HIS A 156 10.85 10.66 -20.62
N GLY A 157 9.66 11.17 -20.94
CA GLY A 157 8.85 10.72 -22.05
C GLY A 157 8.01 9.48 -21.71
N ALA A 158 6.77 9.46 -22.17
CA ALA A 158 5.84 8.36 -21.86
C ALA A 158 6.20 7.04 -22.57
N GLY A 159 6.90 7.12 -23.71
CA GLY A 159 7.17 5.96 -24.57
C GLY A 159 5.86 5.22 -24.91
N PRO A 160 5.78 3.89 -24.73
CA PRO A 160 4.57 3.12 -24.98
C PRO A 160 3.56 3.16 -23.80
N TRP A 161 3.91 3.80 -22.68
CA TRP A 161 3.14 3.71 -21.43
C TRP A 161 2.04 4.77 -21.35
N ARG A 162 0.86 4.32 -20.93
CA ARG A 162 -0.27 5.20 -20.55
C ARG A 162 -0.49 5.10 -19.04
N ILE A 163 -1.04 6.15 -18.42
CA ILE A 163 -1.47 6.08 -17.03
C ILE A 163 -2.91 5.58 -17.00
N ALA A 164 -3.22 4.65 -16.09
CA ALA A 164 -4.59 4.18 -15.86
C ALA A 164 -5.52 5.36 -15.55
N ALA A 165 -6.76 5.34 -16.05
CA ALA A 165 -7.72 6.42 -15.84
C ALA A 165 -8.12 6.57 -14.35
N GLU A 166 -8.10 5.46 -13.61
CA GLU A 166 -8.40 5.40 -12.18
C GLU A 166 -7.21 4.82 -11.43
N ASP A 167 -7.10 5.09 -10.12
CA ASP A 167 -6.08 4.47 -9.27
C ASP A 167 -6.42 3.01 -9.05
N TRP A 168 -5.39 2.17 -9.03
CA TRP A 168 -5.55 0.73 -8.77
C TRP A 168 -6.01 0.44 -7.34
N PHE A 169 -5.51 1.25 -6.39
CA PHE A 169 -5.68 1.17 -4.93
C PHE A 169 -5.50 -0.23 -4.30
N ASN A 170 -5.22 -0.26 -3.00
CA ASN A 170 -5.13 -1.52 -2.26
C ASN A 170 -6.48 -1.80 -1.59
N ILE A 171 -7.00 -3.02 -1.78
CA ILE A 171 -8.24 -3.44 -1.13
C ILE A 171 -8.07 -3.40 0.40
N CYS A 172 -9.00 -2.72 1.06
CA CYS A 172 -9.07 -2.57 2.52
C CYS A 172 -10.28 -3.35 3.06
N ALA A 173 -10.14 -4.68 3.13
CA ALA A 173 -11.13 -5.58 3.69
C ALA A 173 -10.76 -5.95 5.13
N PHE A 174 -11.20 -5.14 6.08
CA PHE A 174 -10.92 -5.31 7.52
C PHE A 174 -12.23 -5.48 8.29
N PRO A 175 -12.23 -6.22 9.43
CA PRO A 175 -13.31 -6.14 10.40
C PRO A 175 -13.52 -4.68 10.85
N ILE A 176 -14.77 -4.24 10.86
CA ILE A 176 -15.12 -2.90 11.32
C ILE A 176 -15.49 -2.98 12.80
N GLU A 177 -14.66 -2.38 13.64
CA GLU A 177 -14.90 -2.28 15.08
C GLU A 177 -15.66 -0.99 15.42
N PRO A 178 -16.50 -0.98 16.46
CA PRO A 178 -17.19 0.23 16.86
C PRO A 178 -16.20 1.30 17.34
N PRO A 179 -16.54 2.60 17.20
CA PRO A 179 -15.75 3.66 17.80
C PRO A 179 -15.74 3.53 19.33
N VAL A 180 -14.64 3.96 19.95
CA VAL A 180 -14.53 4.07 21.40
C VAL A 180 -15.54 5.10 21.93
N GLU A 181 -16.30 4.72 22.96
CA GLU A 181 -17.37 5.58 23.49
C GLU A 181 -16.84 6.82 24.22
N ARG A 182 -15.72 6.66 24.94
CA ARG A 182 -15.03 7.71 25.69
C ARG A 182 -13.52 7.61 25.39
N PRO A 183 -13.02 8.29 24.34
CA PRO A 183 -11.61 8.24 24.00
C PRO A 183 -10.79 8.88 25.13
N ARG A 184 -9.60 8.33 25.36
CA ARG A 184 -8.58 8.84 26.29
C ARG A 184 -7.33 9.18 25.50
N ASP A 185 -6.37 9.87 26.13
CA ASP A 185 -5.12 10.24 25.46
C ASP A 185 -4.17 9.04 25.33
N ARG A 186 -4.60 8.04 24.56
CA ARG A 186 -3.87 6.80 24.29
C ARG A 186 -3.44 6.80 22.83
N ARG A 187 -2.18 7.13 22.59
CA ARG A 187 -1.62 7.34 21.26
C ARG A 187 -0.87 6.11 20.80
N GLY A 188 -1.03 5.81 19.52
CA GLY A 188 -0.44 4.67 18.86
C GLY A 188 0.28 5.02 17.59
N ARG A 189 1.29 4.23 17.27
CA ARG A 189 1.92 4.20 15.96
C ARG A 189 2.21 2.78 15.53
N HIS A 190 1.95 2.45 14.27
CA HIS A 190 2.35 1.17 13.68
C HIS A 190 3.01 1.37 12.31
N SER A 191 4.22 0.83 12.14
CA SER A 191 4.90 0.75 10.84
C SER A 191 5.89 -0.41 10.80
N ARG A 192 6.30 -0.84 9.60
CA ARG A 192 7.57 -1.58 9.44
C ARG A 192 8.75 -0.72 9.90
N PRO A 193 9.87 -1.32 10.35
CA PRO A 193 11.03 -0.56 10.76
C PRO A 193 11.73 0.07 9.55
N GLY A 194 12.48 1.14 9.82
CA GLY A 194 13.21 1.92 8.82
C GLY A 194 13.17 3.40 9.17
N PHE A 195 14.33 4.07 9.15
CA PHE A 195 14.42 5.50 9.47
C PHE A 195 13.51 6.35 8.58
N GLU A 196 13.34 5.98 7.31
CA GLU A 196 12.47 6.67 6.37
C GLU A 196 10.99 6.64 6.80
N LYS A 197 10.62 5.62 7.56
CA LYS A 197 9.24 5.43 8.02
C LYS A 197 8.90 6.31 9.20
N PHE A 198 9.85 6.89 9.93
CA PHE A 198 9.59 7.71 11.12
C PHE A 198 9.91 9.19 10.85
N PRO A 199 9.18 10.14 11.47
CA PRO A 199 9.54 11.55 11.41
C PRO A 199 10.80 11.81 12.26
N SER A 200 11.21 13.07 12.38
CA SER A 200 12.35 13.41 13.25
C SER A 200 12.06 13.04 14.72
N LEU A 201 13.10 12.88 15.53
CA LEU A 201 12.90 12.58 16.96
C LEU A 201 12.14 13.71 17.67
N ALA A 202 12.36 14.97 17.29
CA ALA A 202 11.61 16.10 17.82
C ALA A 202 10.11 16.02 17.48
N ASP A 203 9.77 15.62 16.24
CA ASP A 203 8.38 15.41 15.86
C ASP A 203 7.76 14.20 16.57
N MET A 204 8.55 13.15 16.83
CA MET A 204 8.10 12.02 17.65
C MET A 204 7.78 12.48 19.08
N ASP A 205 8.61 13.32 19.70
CA ASP A 205 8.37 13.87 21.03
C ASP A 205 7.08 14.73 21.08
N LEU A 206 6.78 15.47 20.01
CA LEU A 206 5.51 16.20 19.87
C LEU A 206 4.31 15.26 19.72
N CYS A 207 4.46 14.18 18.95
CA CYS A 207 3.37 13.23 18.71
C CYS A 207 3.08 12.35 19.92
N PHE A 208 4.10 11.98 20.69
CA PHE A 208 4.06 11.02 21.80
C PHE A 208 4.66 11.62 23.08
N PRO A 209 4.05 12.66 23.66
CA PRO A 209 4.59 13.36 24.81
C PRO A 209 4.42 12.55 26.12
N ASP A 210 5.15 12.93 27.16
CA ASP A 210 5.14 12.29 28.48
C ASP A 210 3.81 12.45 29.24
N HIS A 211 3.04 13.49 28.93
CA HIS A 211 1.74 13.75 29.55
C HIS A 211 0.59 12.90 28.97
N ALA A 212 0.80 12.25 27.82
CA ALA A 212 -0.20 11.34 27.26
C ALA A 212 -0.39 10.14 28.21
N GLU A 213 -1.62 9.63 28.33
CA GLU A 213 -1.93 8.50 29.21
C GLU A 213 -1.12 7.25 28.81
N SER A 214 -0.95 7.04 27.50
CA SER A 214 -0.07 5.99 26.99
C SER A 214 0.43 6.29 25.58
N ASN A 215 1.69 5.99 25.31
CA ASN A 215 2.27 6.00 23.97
C ASN A 215 2.75 4.61 23.58
N VAL A 216 2.12 4.00 22.57
CA VAL A 216 2.45 2.65 22.10
C VAL A 216 3.00 2.72 20.68
N ILE A 217 4.24 2.27 20.47
CA ILE A 217 4.90 2.32 19.16
C ILE A 217 5.24 0.89 18.74
N LEU A 218 4.46 0.35 17.81
CA LEU A 218 4.65 -0.97 17.22
C LEU A 218 5.49 -0.90 15.94
N GLY A 219 6.66 -1.54 15.96
CA GLY A 219 7.68 -1.41 14.91
C GLY A 219 8.71 -0.33 15.17
N GLY A 220 8.89 0.03 16.45
CA GLY A 220 9.88 1.01 16.92
C GLY A 220 11.31 0.47 16.95
N ASP A 221 11.63 -0.58 16.18
CA ASP A 221 12.93 -1.27 16.22
C ASP A 221 14.12 -0.32 16.04
N THR A 222 13.94 0.73 15.24
CA THR A 222 14.95 1.77 15.00
C THR A 222 15.34 2.55 16.27
N PHE A 223 14.46 2.58 17.28
CA PHE A 223 14.72 3.21 18.57
C PHE A 223 15.16 2.20 19.64
N LEU A 224 15.00 0.89 19.39
CA LEU A 224 15.44 -0.15 20.31
C LEU A 224 16.97 -0.26 20.26
N GLY A 225 17.63 0.05 21.38
CA GLY A 225 19.09 -0.11 21.53
C GLY A 225 19.95 1.08 21.10
N GLY A 226 19.35 2.21 20.74
CA GLY A 226 20.07 3.48 20.54
C GLY A 226 20.03 4.40 21.77
N ASP A 227 20.65 5.58 21.67
CA ASP A 227 20.64 6.63 22.72
C ASP A 227 19.27 7.31 22.93
N THR A 228 18.21 6.79 22.31
CA THR A 228 16.85 7.34 22.41
C THR A 228 16.18 6.84 23.68
N HIS A 229 16.52 7.45 24.82
CA HIS A 229 15.84 7.16 26.09
C HIS A 229 14.58 8.02 26.23
N ARG A 230 13.40 7.38 26.10
CA ARG A 230 12.06 7.95 26.32
C ARG A 230 11.23 6.99 27.16
N PRO A 231 11.26 7.08 28.50
CA PRO A 231 10.60 6.11 29.37
C PRO A 231 9.07 6.09 29.23
N HIS A 232 8.49 7.17 28.70
CA HIS A 232 7.05 7.28 28.41
C HIS A 232 6.64 6.64 27.08
N TRP A 233 7.57 6.06 26.31
CA TRP A 233 7.27 5.30 25.09
C TRP A 233 7.30 3.80 25.37
N SER A 234 6.18 3.13 25.11
CA SER A 234 6.11 1.67 25.04
C SER A 234 6.52 1.21 23.64
N LEU A 235 7.81 0.90 23.48
CA LEU A 235 8.39 0.44 22.22
C LEU A 235 8.23 -1.08 22.05
N HIS A 236 7.62 -1.50 20.95
CA HIS A 236 7.51 -2.91 20.57
C HIS A 236 8.20 -3.14 19.22
N PRO A 237 9.00 -4.22 19.08
CA PRO A 237 9.50 -4.64 17.77
C PRO A 237 8.37 -4.88 16.78
N PHE A 238 8.66 -4.77 15.48
CA PHE A 238 7.65 -5.03 14.46
C PHE A 238 7.14 -6.47 14.55
N ARG A 239 5.81 -6.62 14.60
CA ARG A 239 5.10 -7.92 14.79
C ARG A 239 5.34 -8.58 16.16
N ALA A 240 5.80 -7.83 17.17
CA ALA A 240 5.96 -8.37 18.52
C ALA A 240 4.63 -8.64 19.24
N ILE A 241 3.57 -7.90 18.89
CA ILE A 241 2.21 -8.10 19.38
C ILE A 241 1.24 -8.18 18.20
N ASP A 242 0.08 -8.80 18.43
CA ASP A 242 -0.98 -8.85 17.44
C ASP A 242 -1.51 -7.43 17.14
N VAL A 243 -1.93 -7.19 15.91
CA VAL A 243 -2.36 -5.85 15.48
C VAL A 243 -3.70 -5.47 16.13
N ALA A 244 -4.61 -6.42 16.39
CA ALA A 244 -5.84 -6.16 17.12
C ALA A 244 -5.56 -5.87 18.60
N GLU A 245 -4.60 -6.57 19.20
CA GLU A 245 -4.12 -6.27 20.56
C GLU A 245 -3.58 -4.84 20.64
N PHE A 246 -2.70 -4.45 19.69
CA PHE A 246 -2.19 -3.08 19.58
C PHE A 246 -3.33 -2.05 19.49
N PHE A 247 -4.36 -2.29 18.67
CA PHE A 247 -5.50 -1.38 18.59
C PHE A 247 -6.33 -1.34 19.87
N GLY A 248 -6.33 -2.38 20.70
CA GLY A 248 -6.94 -2.34 22.04
C GLY A 248 -6.25 -1.35 22.99
N MET A 249 -4.97 -1.07 22.77
CA MET A 249 -4.16 -0.21 23.63
C MET A 249 -4.32 1.28 23.33
N ILE A 250 -4.87 1.66 22.16
CA ILE A 250 -4.85 3.04 21.66
C ILE A 250 -6.24 3.54 21.29
N ASP A 251 -6.42 4.87 21.28
CA ASP A 251 -7.60 5.57 20.76
C ASP A 251 -7.27 6.44 19.54
N PHE A 252 -6.03 6.93 19.47
CA PHE A 252 -5.54 7.76 18.38
C PHE A 252 -4.35 7.09 17.68
N MET A 253 -4.43 6.92 16.37
CA MET A 253 -3.29 6.49 15.55
C MET A 253 -2.60 7.72 14.97
N VAL A 254 -1.36 7.97 15.38
CA VAL A 254 -0.56 9.12 14.93
C VAL A 254 0.54 8.65 13.98
N TYR A 255 0.44 9.04 12.71
CA TYR A 255 1.27 8.52 11.64
C TYR A 255 1.92 9.64 10.81
N PHE A 256 3.15 10.01 11.13
CA PHE A 256 4.01 10.84 10.29
C PHE A 256 5.18 10.03 9.73
N THR A 257 5.79 10.46 8.63
CA THR A 257 7.00 9.84 8.08
C THR A 257 8.13 10.86 7.96
N ALA A 258 9.34 10.42 7.63
CA ALA A 258 10.44 11.34 7.35
C ALA A 258 10.04 12.30 6.21
N PRO A 259 10.50 13.56 6.20
CA PRO A 259 10.19 14.51 5.11
C PRO A 259 10.63 14.03 3.72
N THR A 260 11.62 13.13 3.67
CA THR A 260 12.16 12.51 2.45
C THR A 260 11.39 11.24 2.04
N TRP A 261 10.33 10.90 2.75
CA TRP A 261 9.53 9.71 2.51
C TRP A 261 8.05 10.05 2.37
N ARG A 262 7.36 9.28 1.53
CA ARG A 262 5.92 9.35 1.37
C ARG A 262 5.35 7.96 1.24
N GLU A 263 4.28 7.67 1.97
CA GLU A 263 3.54 6.42 1.77
C GLU A 263 2.93 6.37 0.38
N SER A 264 3.08 5.21 -0.28
CA SER A 264 2.44 5.00 -1.59
C SER A 264 0.94 4.81 -1.46
N PHE A 265 0.45 4.18 -0.38
CA PHE A 265 -0.99 4.05 -0.11
C PHE A 265 -1.34 4.16 1.38
N GLY A 266 -0.54 3.59 2.29
CA GLY A 266 -0.79 3.71 3.73
C GLY A 266 -1.88 2.75 4.25
N ARG A 267 -1.83 1.46 3.87
CA ARG A 267 -2.82 0.44 4.30
C ARG A 267 -3.00 0.36 5.83
N VAL A 268 -1.95 0.66 6.60
CA VAL A 268 -1.99 0.67 8.07
C VAL A 268 -2.92 1.76 8.64
N LEU A 269 -3.13 2.86 7.90
CA LEU A 269 -4.09 3.90 8.28
C LEU A 269 -5.52 3.38 8.09
N ALA A 270 -5.80 2.68 6.99
CA ALA A 270 -7.11 2.06 6.75
C ALA A 270 -7.44 1.00 7.80
N GLU A 271 -6.43 0.26 8.28
CA GLU A 271 -6.58 -0.72 9.36
C GLU A 271 -6.97 -0.05 10.68
N ALA A 272 -6.33 1.08 11.02
CA ALA A 272 -6.67 1.86 12.20
C ALA A 272 -8.08 2.48 12.12
N ILE A 273 -8.47 2.98 10.94
CA ILE A 273 -9.84 3.46 10.69
C ILE A 273 -10.85 2.33 10.93
N ALA A 274 -10.58 1.15 10.38
CA ALA A 274 -11.43 -0.02 10.57
C ALA A 274 -11.55 -0.41 12.05
N ALA A 275 -10.44 -0.35 12.79
CA ALA A 275 -10.38 -0.61 14.23
C ALA A 275 -11.02 0.48 15.12
N GLY A 276 -11.70 1.46 14.53
CA GLY A 276 -12.48 2.46 15.27
C GLY A 276 -11.63 3.59 15.87
N LYS A 277 -10.45 3.86 15.29
CA LYS A 277 -9.51 4.89 15.77
C LYS A 277 -9.61 6.17 14.97
N VAL A 278 -9.35 7.30 15.61
CA VAL A 278 -9.04 8.55 14.89
C VAL A 278 -7.61 8.45 14.38
N VAL A 279 -7.42 8.67 13.08
CA VAL A 279 -6.09 8.64 12.45
C VAL A 279 -5.65 10.06 12.14
N ILE A 280 -4.45 10.43 12.59
CA ILE A 280 -3.84 11.76 12.41
C ILE A 280 -2.54 11.59 11.63
N SER A 281 -2.36 12.36 10.57
CA SER A 281 -1.22 12.26 9.67
C SER A 281 -0.99 13.58 8.94
N ASP A 282 0.15 13.72 8.25
CA ASP A 282 0.36 14.86 7.37
C ASP A 282 -0.62 14.91 6.19
N ALA A 283 -0.82 16.11 5.64
CA ALA A 283 -1.80 16.36 4.57
C ALA A 283 -1.60 15.49 3.32
N GLY A 284 -0.36 15.19 2.94
CA GLY A 284 -0.06 14.40 1.75
C GLY A 284 -0.49 12.94 1.90
N THR A 285 -0.26 12.36 3.08
CA THR A 285 -0.70 11.00 3.41
C THR A 285 -2.21 10.95 3.62
N ALA A 286 -2.78 11.95 4.32
CA ALA A 286 -4.22 12.05 4.58
C ALA A 286 -5.05 12.13 3.28
N ALA A 287 -4.54 12.81 2.25
CA ALA A 287 -5.23 12.97 0.96
C ALA A 287 -5.63 11.65 0.28
N THR A 288 -4.94 10.54 0.56
CA THR A 288 -5.31 9.21 0.03
C THR A 288 -6.66 8.74 0.54
N PHE A 289 -7.01 9.10 1.77
CA PHE A 289 -8.22 8.65 2.45
C PHE A 289 -9.26 9.77 2.58
N SER A 290 -9.20 10.78 1.70
CA SER A 290 -10.09 11.95 1.73
C SER A 290 -10.15 12.59 3.12
N ASP A 291 -11.33 12.62 3.75
CA ASP A 291 -11.60 13.19 5.06
C ASP A 291 -11.65 12.15 6.19
N ALA A 292 -11.21 10.91 5.93
CA ALA A 292 -11.15 9.82 6.91
C ALA A 292 -9.88 9.87 7.78
N VAL A 293 -8.88 10.65 7.37
CA VAL A 293 -7.65 10.90 8.13
C VAL A 293 -7.57 12.39 8.41
N VAL A 294 -7.30 12.76 9.67
CA VAL A 294 -7.12 14.16 10.07
C VAL A 294 -5.75 14.64 9.60
N ALA A 295 -5.74 15.56 8.64
CA ALA A 295 -4.53 16.23 8.17
C ALA A 295 -4.03 17.22 9.24
N ALA A 296 -2.78 17.07 9.66
CA ALA A 296 -2.16 17.88 10.70
C ALA A 296 -0.63 17.96 10.52
N THR A 297 0.01 18.81 11.30
CA THR A 297 1.45 18.78 11.61
C THR A 297 1.67 18.12 12.98
N PRO A 298 2.89 17.65 13.30
CA PRO A 298 3.19 17.07 14.61
C PRO A 298 2.81 17.99 15.80
N ALA A 299 2.99 19.30 15.65
CA ALA A 299 2.67 20.28 16.69
C ALA A 299 1.16 20.46 16.95
N GLU A 300 0.30 20.04 16.02
CA GLU A 300 -1.16 20.17 16.15
C GLU A 300 -1.81 18.93 16.81
N VAL A 301 -1.05 17.83 16.98
CA VAL A 301 -1.57 16.54 17.48
C VAL A 301 -2.25 16.69 18.84
N ASP A 302 -1.60 17.36 19.80
CA ASP A 302 -2.14 17.56 21.15
C ASP A 302 -3.50 18.27 21.14
N GLY A 303 -3.61 19.35 20.37
CA GLY A 303 -4.86 20.11 20.25
C GLY A 303 -5.99 19.27 19.63
N ILE A 304 -5.68 18.45 18.63
CA ILE A 304 -6.64 17.56 17.99
C ILE A 304 -7.12 16.47 18.96
N VAL A 305 -6.20 15.82 19.67
CA VAL A 305 -6.51 14.78 20.65
C VAL A 305 -7.38 15.35 21.78
N ALA A 306 -6.98 16.50 22.36
CA ALA A 306 -7.73 17.16 23.42
C ALA A 306 -9.16 17.55 23.00
N ALA A 307 -9.34 18.02 21.77
CA ALA A 307 -10.67 18.34 21.23
C ALA A 307 -11.58 17.10 21.16
N PHE A 308 -11.06 15.97 20.69
CA PHE A 308 -11.82 14.72 20.61
C PHE A 308 -12.13 14.10 21.98
N ILE A 309 -11.24 14.27 22.96
CA ILE A 309 -11.50 13.85 24.36
C ILE A 309 -12.58 14.71 24.99
N THR A 310 -12.56 16.02 24.73
CA THR A 310 -13.55 16.97 25.28
C THR A 310 -14.93 16.79 24.66
N ASP A 311 -15.01 16.42 23.38
CA ASP A 311 -16.26 16.04 22.70
C ASP A 311 -16.19 14.58 22.16
N PRO A 312 -16.46 13.57 23.00
CA PRO A 312 -16.50 12.17 22.56
C PRO A 312 -17.53 11.90 21.45
N ALA A 313 -18.59 12.73 21.34
CA ALA A 313 -19.57 12.58 20.26
C ALA A 313 -18.97 12.97 18.89
N SER A 314 -18.08 13.97 18.85
CA SER A 314 -17.28 14.29 17.66
C SER A 314 -16.36 13.15 17.27
N TYR A 315 -15.71 12.48 18.22
CA TYR A 315 -14.85 11.32 17.98
C TYR A 315 -15.65 10.21 17.29
N ARG A 316 -16.78 9.80 17.89
CA ARG A 316 -17.62 8.74 17.31
C ARG A 316 -18.15 9.10 15.93
N ARG A 317 -18.55 10.37 15.72
CA ARG A 317 -19.02 10.86 14.42
C ARG A 317 -17.91 10.82 13.37
N HIS A 318 -16.69 11.25 13.73
CA HIS A 318 -15.54 11.21 12.85
C HIS A 318 -15.20 9.77 12.46
N VAL A 319 -15.05 8.87 13.43
CA VAL A 319 -14.71 7.46 13.17
C VAL A 319 -15.74 6.78 12.27
N ARG A 320 -17.04 6.95 12.54
CA ARG A 320 -18.09 6.36 11.66
C ARG A 320 -18.04 6.93 10.24
N LYS A 321 -17.73 8.21 10.10
CA LYS A 321 -17.53 8.84 8.79
C LYS A 321 -16.30 8.27 8.09
N ALA A 322 -15.19 8.14 8.79
CA ALA A 322 -13.95 7.58 8.28
C ALA A 322 -14.13 6.12 7.83
N GLN A 323 -14.80 5.29 8.64
CA GLN A 323 -15.13 3.90 8.32
C GLN A 323 -16.01 3.79 7.08
N SER A 324 -16.96 4.72 6.86
CA SER A 324 -17.80 4.69 5.67
C SER A 324 -17.01 4.93 4.37
N ARG A 325 -15.89 5.67 4.44
CA ARG A 325 -14.95 5.88 3.32
C ARG A 325 -14.18 4.63 2.94
N LEU A 326 -14.01 3.66 3.85
CA LEU A 326 -13.36 2.40 3.50
C LEU A 326 -14.11 1.61 2.42
N LYS A 327 -15.40 1.91 2.20
CA LYS A 327 -16.19 1.35 1.08
C LYS A 327 -15.61 1.69 -0.29
N ASP A 328 -14.90 2.83 -0.41
CA ASP A 328 -14.25 3.24 -1.64
C ASP A 328 -13.04 2.35 -1.98
N PHE A 329 -12.53 1.62 -0.98
CA PHE A 329 -11.42 0.66 -1.09
C PHE A 329 -11.86 -0.79 -0.85
N ALA A 330 -13.17 -1.06 -0.87
CA ALA A 330 -13.71 -2.40 -0.65
C ALA A 330 -13.51 -3.33 -1.86
N PRO A 331 -13.58 -4.66 -1.69
CA PRO A 331 -13.48 -5.62 -2.79
C PRO A 331 -14.38 -5.31 -3.98
N ASP A 332 -15.64 -4.94 -3.75
CA ASP A 332 -16.59 -4.63 -4.83
C ASP A 332 -16.22 -3.34 -5.58
N ALA A 333 -15.62 -2.36 -4.89
CA ALA A 333 -15.12 -1.15 -5.54
C ALA A 333 -13.94 -1.48 -6.47
N PHE A 334 -13.02 -2.33 -5.99
CA PHE A 334 -11.90 -2.81 -6.79
C PHE A 334 -12.38 -3.61 -8.00
N GLU A 335 -13.34 -4.51 -7.80
CA GLU A 335 -13.93 -5.29 -8.88
C GLU A 335 -14.47 -4.39 -10.00
N ARG A 336 -15.26 -3.38 -9.66
CA ARG A 336 -15.81 -2.43 -10.65
C ARG A 336 -14.71 -1.65 -11.38
N MET A 337 -13.68 -1.21 -10.67
CA MET A 337 -12.53 -0.52 -11.28
C MET A 337 -11.77 -1.46 -12.22
N PHE A 338 -11.48 -2.67 -11.78
CA PHE A 338 -10.77 -3.70 -12.54
C PHE A 338 -11.52 -4.06 -13.83
N GLU A 339 -12.84 -4.28 -13.76
CA GLU A 339 -13.67 -4.56 -14.93
C GLU A 339 -13.62 -3.43 -15.96
N ARG A 340 -13.66 -2.15 -15.53
CA ARG A 340 -13.53 -0.99 -16.44
C ARG A 340 -12.15 -0.89 -17.07
N LEU A 341 -11.09 -1.09 -16.28
CA LEU A 341 -9.71 -1.01 -16.76
C LEU A 341 -9.43 -2.09 -17.82
N VAL A 342 -9.93 -3.29 -17.59
CA VAL A 342 -9.73 -4.41 -18.51
C VAL A 342 -10.63 -4.31 -19.75
N ALA A 343 -11.84 -3.75 -19.61
CA ALA A 343 -12.76 -3.50 -20.73
C ALA A 343 -12.29 -2.37 -21.67
N THR A 344 -11.69 -1.29 -21.15
CA THR A 344 -11.17 -0.20 -21.98
C THR A 344 -10.01 -0.65 -22.88
N GLY A 345 -9.25 -1.67 -22.47
CA GLY A 345 -8.29 -2.37 -23.31
C GLY A 345 -8.88 -3.22 -24.45
N LEU A 346 -10.18 -3.52 -24.40
CA LEU A 346 -10.91 -4.25 -25.46
C LEU A 346 -11.58 -3.31 -26.48
N GLY A 347 -11.78 -2.03 -26.13
CA GLY A 347 -12.56 -1.07 -26.93
C GLY A 347 -11.76 0.00 -27.68
N ALA A 348 -10.44 0.13 -27.44
CA ALA A 348 -9.60 1.15 -28.07
C ALA A 348 -8.94 0.69 -29.40
N ALA A 349 -9.56 -0.28 -30.08
CA ALA A 349 -9.28 -0.60 -31.48
C ALA A 349 -10.45 -0.09 -32.32
N ALA A 350 -10.43 1.20 -32.65
CA ALA A 350 -11.21 1.80 -33.72
C ALA A 350 -10.28 2.69 -34.53
#